data_AF-A0A060DWG6-F1
#
_entry.id   AF-A0A060DWG6-F1
#
_cell.length_a   1.000
_cell.length_b   1.000
_cell.length_c   1.000
_cell.angle_alpha   90.00
_cell.angle_beta   90.00
_cell.angle_gamma   90.00
#
_symmetry.space_group_name_H-M   'P 1'
#
loop_
_entity.id
_entity.type
_entity.pdbx_description
1 polymer ?
#
loop_
_entity_poly.entity_id
_entity_poly.type
_entity_poly.pdbx_seq_one_letter_code
_entity_poly.pdbx_strand_id
1 'polypeptide(L)'
;MAGRAVPAARQQRRRDPAGVGAGERDRGQSAHGGAGGGAVAPGTGCPGAGDGAFRDTADHLIAMLNRLKLTALRDQLDSLIDEAGRRELTIREALALFCEREIARRDQRRIDMGFGLARFPFVRDLAGFDFAAQPSLDKAQIREIASGRFIANGEAVLFLGPPGVGKTHLAVAIVAGYSVLFSPATTLVAQLAKAHADGRLEERLLHYAKPKLLIVDELGYLPFEPDAAHLFFQLVSRRYEKGAMLVTSNRAVGEWGSVFGDPVVATAILDRLLHHSHVVTIRGDSYRLREKRRSGLLQKPAAAPQPTTA
;
A
#
# COMPACT_ATOMS: atom_id res chain seq x y z
N MET A 1 -5.91 37.79 -43.51
CA MET A 1 -7.05 36.89 -43.78
C MET A 1 -7.05 35.79 -42.74
N ALA A 2 -8.23 35.57 -42.15
CA ALA A 2 -8.72 34.52 -41.25
C ALA A 2 -7.73 33.41 -40.81
N GLY A 3 -7.56 33.05 -39.54
CA GLY A 3 -8.52 33.06 -38.43
C GLY A 3 -9.12 31.67 -38.23
N ARG A 4 -8.69 30.93 -37.20
CA ARG A 4 -9.55 29.97 -36.48
C ARG A 4 -8.94 29.55 -35.14
N ALA A 5 -9.54 30.08 -34.08
CA ALA A 5 -9.43 29.62 -32.70
C ALA A 5 -10.65 28.75 -32.37
N VAL A 6 -10.47 27.65 -31.63
CA VAL A 6 -11.52 26.72 -31.13
C VAL A 6 -10.96 26.04 -29.84
N PRO A 7 -11.75 25.72 -28.78
CA PRO A 7 -11.79 26.52 -27.55
C PRO A 7 -11.61 25.70 -26.25
N ALA A 8 -11.59 26.40 -25.12
CA ALA A 8 -11.64 25.86 -23.77
C ALA A 8 -13.04 25.33 -23.40
N ALA A 9 -13.08 24.21 -22.70
CA ALA A 9 -14.28 23.62 -22.10
C ALA A 9 -13.86 22.84 -20.83
N ARG A 10 -14.58 22.79 -19.71
CA ARG A 10 -15.69 23.55 -19.13
C ARG A 10 -15.77 23.00 -17.69
N GLN A 11 -15.63 23.85 -16.68
CA GLN A 11 -15.85 23.47 -15.29
C GLN A 11 -17.31 23.02 -15.08
N GLN A 12 -17.52 21.85 -14.50
CA GLN A 12 -18.82 21.41 -14.00
C GLN A 12 -18.78 21.29 -12.49
N ARG A 13 -19.31 22.34 -11.85
CA ARG A 13 -19.83 22.32 -10.47
C ARG A 13 -20.95 21.29 -10.41
N ARG A 14 -20.90 20.37 -9.44
CA ARG A 14 -22.09 19.62 -8.99
C ARG A 14 -22.47 20.07 -7.59
N ARG A 15 -23.76 20.35 -7.47
CA ARG A 15 -24.49 20.92 -6.34
C ARG A 15 -24.75 19.86 -5.27
N ASP A 16 -24.75 20.31 -4.02
CA ASP A 16 -25.41 19.67 -2.87
C ASP A 16 -26.93 19.58 -3.07
N PRO A 17 -27.58 18.70 -2.30
CA PRO A 17 -28.81 19.13 -1.63
C PRO A 17 -28.83 18.79 -0.13
N ALA A 18 -29.36 19.75 0.64
CA ALA A 18 -29.97 19.61 1.96
C ALA A 18 -30.89 18.36 2.01
N GLY A 19 -31.03 17.63 3.11
CA GLY A 19 -31.41 18.07 4.45
C GLY A 19 -32.90 17.83 4.65
N VAL A 20 -33.29 16.77 5.37
CA VAL A 20 -34.63 16.55 5.93
C VAL A 20 -34.47 15.77 7.23
N GLY A 21 -35.20 16.21 8.26
CA GLY A 21 -35.01 15.85 9.66
C GLY A 21 -35.86 14.69 10.18
N ALA A 22 -35.50 14.33 11.41
CA ALA A 22 -36.33 13.99 12.58
C ALA A 22 -37.59 13.12 12.43
N GLY A 23 -37.68 12.10 13.29
CA GLY A 23 -38.93 11.42 13.60
C GLY A 23 -38.76 10.23 14.53
N GLU A 24 -38.68 10.48 15.84
CA GLU A 24 -39.04 9.52 16.88
C GLU A 24 -40.41 8.88 16.62
N ARG A 25 -40.55 7.59 16.94
CA ARG A 25 -41.69 7.09 17.72
C ARG A 25 -41.51 5.68 18.27
N ASP A 26 -41.47 5.69 19.59
CA ASP A 26 -41.83 4.69 20.59
C ASP A 26 -43.20 4.00 20.33
N ARG A 27 -43.32 2.72 20.75
CA ARG A 27 -44.42 2.11 21.55
C ARG A 27 -44.79 0.66 21.22
N GLY A 28 -44.96 -0.13 22.30
CA GLY A 28 -46.06 -1.09 22.52
C GLY A 28 -45.79 -2.52 22.03
N GLN A 29 -45.36 -3.50 22.84
CA GLN A 29 -46.04 -4.20 23.95
C GLN A 29 -47.42 -4.84 23.66
N SER A 30 -47.45 -6.18 23.85
CA SER A 30 -48.54 -6.99 24.44
C SER A 30 -49.76 -7.29 23.55
N ALA A 31 -50.46 -8.43 23.56
CA ALA A 31 -50.43 -9.69 24.33
C ALA A 31 -51.46 -10.70 23.72
N HIS A 32 -51.46 -11.94 24.26
CA HIS A 32 -52.51 -12.99 24.22
C HIS A 32 -52.76 -13.71 22.88
N GLY A 33 -53.04 -15.01 22.80
CA GLY A 33 -53.34 -16.12 23.72
C GLY A 33 -53.88 -17.24 22.78
N GLY A 34 -53.43 -18.48 22.81
CA GLY A 34 -53.96 -19.55 23.66
C GLY A 34 -54.52 -20.72 22.82
N ALA A 35 -53.96 -21.92 23.07
CA ALA A 35 -54.53 -23.27 23.00
C ALA A 35 -55.10 -23.89 21.70
N GLY A 36 -54.77 -25.17 21.47
CA GLY A 36 -55.62 -26.14 20.75
C GLY A 36 -54.87 -27.13 19.86
N GLY A 37 -54.79 -28.40 20.26
CA GLY A 37 -54.05 -29.47 19.59
C GLY A 37 -54.76 -30.15 18.41
N GLY A 38 -54.07 -31.11 17.80
CA GLY A 38 -54.63 -32.02 16.80
C GLY A 38 -53.56 -32.60 15.86
N ALA A 39 -53.06 -33.79 16.17
CA ALA A 39 -52.20 -34.58 15.31
C ALA A 39 -53.02 -35.26 14.20
N VAL A 40 -52.65 -35.10 12.93
CA VAL A 40 -52.81 -36.11 11.87
C VAL A 40 -51.74 -35.89 10.78
N ALA A 41 -50.87 -36.89 10.60
CA ALA A 41 -50.24 -37.26 9.33
C ALA A 41 -50.71 -38.71 9.05
N PRO A 42 -50.73 -39.25 7.80
CA PRO A 42 -49.74 -38.99 6.76
C PRO A 42 -50.27 -38.90 5.30
N GLY A 43 -49.44 -38.37 4.42
CA GLY A 43 -49.58 -38.46 2.97
C GLY A 43 -48.19 -38.61 2.35
N THR A 44 -47.79 -39.86 2.15
CA THR A 44 -46.56 -40.32 1.51
C THR A 44 -46.41 -39.80 0.08
N GLY A 45 -45.40 -38.95 -0.15
CA GLY A 45 -44.78 -38.74 -1.45
C GLY A 45 -43.27 -38.96 -1.28
N CYS A 46 -42.73 -40.00 -1.90
CA CYS A 46 -41.29 -40.25 -1.94
C CYS A 46 -40.59 -39.15 -2.75
N PRO A 47 -39.51 -38.53 -2.25
CA PRO A 47 -38.50 -37.92 -3.10
C PRO A 47 -37.30 -38.88 -3.22
N GLY A 48 -36.79 -39.06 -4.44
CA GLY A 48 -35.70 -39.96 -4.77
C GLY A 48 -34.45 -39.75 -3.91
N ALA A 49 -33.94 -40.85 -3.35
CA ALA A 49 -32.77 -40.90 -2.48
C ALA A 49 -31.41 -40.68 -3.20
N GLY A 50 -31.41 -40.30 -4.49
CA GLY A 50 -30.18 -40.11 -5.28
C GLY A 50 -29.58 -38.70 -5.23
N ASP A 51 -30.42 -37.66 -5.12
CA ASP A 51 -29.97 -36.26 -5.16
C ASP A 51 -29.50 -35.73 -3.80
N GLY A 52 -29.93 -36.37 -2.70
CA GLY A 52 -29.63 -35.94 -1.33
C GLY A 52 -28.17 -36.15 -0.94
N ALA A 53 -27.60 -37.32 -1.23
CA ALA A 53 -26.23 -37.67 -0.84
C ALA A 53 -25.16 -36.91 -1.63
N PHE A 54 -25.45 -36.58 -2.90
CA PHE A 54 -24.52 -35.81 -3.75
C PHE A 54 -24.49 -34.33 -3.34
N ARG A 55 -25.66 -33.76 -3.00
CA ARG A 55 -25.75 -32.42 -2.39
C ARG A 55 -25.03 -32.34 -1.05
N ASP A 56 -25.20 -33.36 -0.21
CA ASP A 56 -24.54 -33.43 1.10
C ASP A 56 -23.01 -33.47 0.96
N THR A 57 -22.49 -34.17 -0.05
CA THR A 57 -21.05 -34.21 -0.35
C THR A 57 -20.52 -32.87 -0.87
N ALA A 58 -21.25 -32.20 -1.75
CA ALA A 58 -20.88 -30.88 -2.28
C ALA A 58 -20.91 -29.80 -1.20
N ASP A 59 -21.96 -29.80 -0.37
CA ASP A 59 -22.12 -28.89 0.76
C ASP A 59 -21.04 -29.14 1.83
N HIS A 60 -20.71 -30.40 2.09
CA HIS A 60 -19.60 -30.77 2.97
C HIS A 60 -18.25 -30.27 2.44
N LEU A 61 -17.99 -30.42 1.14
CA LEU A 61 -16.77 -29.92 0.51
C LEU A 61 -16.67 -28.39 0.62
N ILE A 62 -17.73 -27.65 0.34
CA ILE A 62 -17.77 -26.19 0.49
C ILE A 62 -17.47 -25.78 1.95
N ALA A 63 -18.01 -26.49 2.94
CA ALA A 63 -17.71 -26.26 4.35
C ALA A 63 -16.23 -26.50 4.69
N MET A 64 -15.62 -27.56 4.14
CA MET A 64 -14.18 -27.83 4.29
C MET A 64 -13.32 -26.74 3.63
N LEU A 65 -13.66 -26.33 2.41
CA LEU A 65 -12.96 -25.26 1.68
C LEU A 65 -13.02 -23.93 2.43
N ASN A 66 -14.17 -23.61 3.05
CA ASN A 66 -14.32 -22.46 3.92
C ASN A 66 -13.39 -22.53 5.14
N ARG A 67 -13.35 -23.68 5.82
CA ARG A 67 -12.48 -23.89 7.01
C ARG A 67 -11.00 -23.78 6.67
N LEU A 68 -10.59 -24.29 5.50
CA LEU A 68 -9.22 -24.20 4.99
C LEU A 68 -8.88 -22.84 4.36
N LYS A 69 -9.86 -21.92 4.28
CA LYS A 69 -9.72 -20.60 3.64
C LYS A 69 -9.27 -20.71 2.17
N LEU A 70 -9.79 -21.70 1.45
CA LEU A 70 -9.57 -21.92 0.01
C LEU A 70 -10.66 -21.20 -0.79
N THR A 71 -10.61 -19.87 -0.77
CA THR A 71 -11.70 -19.02 -1.25
C THR A 71 -11.81 -18.97 -2.78
N ALA A 72 -10.71 -19.18 -3.50
CA ALA A 72 -10.72 -19.27 -4.97
C ALA A 72 -11.41 -20.55 -5.42
N LEU A 73 -10.99 -21.69 -4.88
CA LEU A 73 -11.63 -22.96 -5.17
C LEU A 73 -13.10 -22.91 -4.83
N ARG A 74 -13.46 -22.43 -3.64
CA ARG A 74 -14.86 -22.38 -3.21
C ARG A 74 -15.76 -21.59 -4.18
N ASP A 75 -15.30 -20.42 -4.62
CA ASP A 75 -16.12 -19.53 -5.46
C ASP A 75 -16.14 -19.96 -6.94
N GLN A 76 -15.17 -20.78 -7.37
CA GLN A 76 -14.99 -21.17 -8.78
C GLN A 76 -15.03 -22.70 -8.97
N LEU A 77 -15.52 -23.44 -7.99
CA LEU A 77 -15.41 -24.90 -7.94
C LEU A 77 -16.00 -25.56 -9.18
N ASP A 78 -17.24 -25.21 -9.51
CA ASP A 78 -17.97 -25.80 -10.66
C ASP A 78 -17.26 -25.48 -11.98
N SER A 79 -16.80 -24.23 -12.15
CA SER A 79 -16.06 -23.80 -13.34
C SER A 79 -14.73 -24.52 -13.49
N LEU A 80 -14.04 -24.83 -12.39
CA LEU A 80 -12.76 -25.53 -12.41
C LEU A 80 -12.93 -27.03 -12.66
N ILE A 81 -13.99 -27.63 -12.12
CA ILE A 81 -14.37 -29.02 -12.41
C ILE A 81 -14.73 -29.16 -13.90
N ASP A 82 -15.51 -28.23 -14.44
CA ASP A 82 -15.84 -28.20 -15.87
C ASP A 82 -14.59 -28.00 -16.74
N GLU A 83 -13.66 -27.12 -16.34
CA GLU A 83 -12.40 -26.93 -17.06
C GLU A 83 -11.55 -28.21 -17.05
N ALA A 84 -11.43 -28.87 -15.89
CA ALA A 84 -10.70 -30.12 -15.75
C ALA A 84 -11.33 -31.25 -16.60
N GLY A 85 -12.66 -31.31 -16.63
CA GLY A 85 -13.40 -32.27 -17.46
C GLY A 85 -13.21 -32.02 -18.96
N ARG A 86 -13.30 -30.77 -19.42
CA ARG A 86 -13.08 -30.41 -20.84
C ARG A 86 -11.66 -30.66 -21.31
N ARG A 87 -10.69 -30.52 -20.42
CA ARG A 87 -9.26 -30.72 -20.71
C ARG A 87 -8.81 -32.16 -20.47
N GLU A 88 -9.74 -33.04 -20.09
CA GLU A 88 -9.48 -34.45 -19.76
C GLU A 88 -8.30 -34.62 -18.78
N LEU A 89 -8.18 -33.69 -17.82
CA LEU A 89 -7.07 -33.68 -16.88
C LEU A 89 -7.12 -34.90 -15.96
N THR A 90 -5.96 -35.50 -15.70
CA THR A 90 -5.84 -36.48 -14.63
C THR A 90 -6.14 -35.84 -13.28
N ILE A 91 -6.51 -36.64 -12.28
CA ILE A 91 -6.79 -36.14 -10.91
C ILE A 91 -5.60 -35.30 -10.38
N ARG A 92 -4.37 -35.71 -10.68
CA ARG A 92 -3.16 -34.99 -10.28
C ARG A 92 -3.07 -33.61 -10.93
N GLU A 93 -3.37 -33.50 -12.22
CA GLU A 93 -3.35 -32.24 -12.96
C GLU A 93 -4.50 -31.32 -12.56
N ALA A 94 -5.68 -31.87 -12.31
CA ALA A 94 -6.82 -31.11 -11.79
C ALA A 94 -6.50 -30.52 -10.40
N LEU A 95 -5.91 -31.30 -9.49
CA LEU A 95 -5.47 -30.80 -8.18
C LEU A 95 -4.40 -29.71 -8.31
N ALA A 96 -3.47 -29.85 -9.25
CA ALA A 96 -2.47 -28.81 -9.52
C ALA A 96 -3.13 -27.51 -10.01
N LEU A 97 -4.04 -27.60 -11.00
CA LEU A 97 -4.80 -26.47 -11.51
C LEU A 97 -5.58 -25.75 -10.40
N PHE A 98 -6.26 -26.51 -9.53
CA PHE A 98 -7.04 -25.93 -8.44
C PHE A 98 -6.13 -25.17 -7.45
N CYS A 99 -5.02 -25.79 -7.05
CA CYS A 99 -4.02 -25.17 -6.18
C CYS A 99 -3.42 -23.91 -6.82
N GLU A 100 -3.07 -23.94 -8.11
CA GLU A 100 -2.55 -22.77 -8.85
C GLU A 100 -3.54 -21.61 -8.84
N ARG A 101 -4.85 -21.88 -9.02
CA ARG A 101 -5.88 -20.83 -8.95
C ARG A 101 -6.03 -20.24 -7.55
N GLU A 102 -5.94 -21.05 -6.50
CA GLU A 102 -5.94 -20.53 -5.13
C GLU A 102 -4.73 -19.66 -4.84
N ILE A 103 -3.54 -20.12 -5.24
CA ILE A 103 -2.30 -19.37 -5.07
C ILE A 103 -2.40 -18.03 -5.81
N ALA A 104 -2.82 -18.04 -7.07
CA ALA A 104 -3.01 -16.82 -7.86
C ALA A 104 -3.99 -15.84 -7.21
N ARG A 105 -5.11 -16.32 -6.64
CA ARG A 105 -6.07 -15.44 -5.94
C ARG A 105 -5.53 -14.92 -4.61
N ARG A 106 -4.72 -15.71 -3.89
CA ARG A 106 -4.05 -15.26 -2.66
C ARG A 106 -2.98 -14.22 -2.97
N ASP A 107 -2.21 -14.41 -4.03
CA ASP A 107 -1.22 -13.45 -4.50
C ASP A 107 -1.91 -12.18 -4.97
N GLN A 108 -2.97 -12.28 -5.77
CA GLN A 108 -3.77 -11.13 -6.19
C GLN A 108 -4.36 -10.39 -4.99
N ARG A 109 -4.96 -11.08 -4.00
CA ARG A 109 -5.45 -10.42 -2.78
C ARG A 109 -4.33 -9.82 -1.94
N ARG A 110 -3.15 -10.44 -1.87
CA ARG A 110 -1.99 -9.89 -1.18
C ARG A 110 -1.53 -8.61 -1.87
N ILE A 111 -1.51 -8.61 -3.20
CA ILE A 111 -1.21 -7.45 -4.04
C ILE A 111 -2.28 -6.37 -3.84
N ASP A 112 -3.57 -6.72 -3.91
CA ASP A 112 -4.70 -5.80 -3.75
C ASP A 112 -4.80 -5.22 -2.34
N MET A 113 -4.58 -6.01 -1.29
CA MET A 113 -4.46 -5.52 0.09
C MET A 113 -3.20 -4.66 0.25
N GLY A 114 -2.12 -5.03 -0.45
CA GLY A 114 -0.91 -4.23 -0.58
C GLY A 114 -1.20 -2.83 -1.10
N PHE A 115 -1.94 -2.74 -2.20
CA PHE A 115 -2.38 -1.49 -2.84
C PHE A 115 -3.52 -0.78 -2.09
N GLY A 116 -4.38 -1.51 -1.36
CA GLY A 116 -5.51 -0.94 -0.63
C GLY A 116 -5.10 -0.16 0.63
N LEU A 117 -4.04 -0.59 1.32
CA LEU A 117 -3.43 0.18 2.42
C LEU A 117 -2.41 1.20 1.92
N ALA A 118 -1.69 0.87 0.85
CA ALA A 118 -0.69 1.74 0.28
C ALA A 118 -1.36 2.71 -0.70
N ARG A 119 -1.73 3.89 -0.20
CA ARG A 119 -2.10 5.04 -1.05
C ARG A 119 -0.89 5.54 -1.84
N PHE A 120 -0.30 4.68 -2.66
CA PHE A 120 0.81 5.07 -3.52
C PHE A 120 0.33 6.14 -4.50
N PRO A 121 1.08 7.22 -4.70
CA PRO A 121 0.73 8.25 -5.67
C PRO A 121 0.80 7.74 -7.12
N PHE A 122 1.47 6.62 -7.38
CA PHE A 122 1.57 5.95 -8.68
C PHE A 122 2.03 4.49 -8.51
N VAL A 123 1.67 3.60 -9.45
CA VAL A 123 2.17 2.21 -9.51
C VAL A 123 3.29 2.12 -10.55
N ARG A 124 4.45 1.59 -10.17
CA ARG A 124 5.60 1.38 -11.05
C ARG A 124 6.37 0.12 -10.65
N ASP A 125 6.74 -0.68 -11.63
CA ASP A 125 7.51 -1.91 -11.43
C ASP A 125 9.01 -1.64 -11.55
N LEU A 126 9.82 -2.40 -10.83
CA LEU A 126 11.28 -2.30 -10.87
C LEU A 126 11.85 -2.62 -12.27
N ALA A 127 11.14 -3.43 -13.07
CA ALA A 127 11.49 -3.73 -14.45
C ALA A 127 11.48 -2.50 -15.37
N GLY A 128 10.72 -1.46 -15.02
CA GLY A 128 10.69 -0.18 -15.75
C GLY A 128 11.80 0.80 -15.34
N PHE A 129 12.65 0.45 -14.36
CA PHE A 129 13.70 1.34 -13.89
C PHE A 129 14.96 1.24 -14.76
N ASP A 130 15.30 2.33 -15.44
CA ASP A 130 16.51 2.42 -16.25
C ASP A 130 17.75 2.63 -15.37
N PHE A 131 18.39 1.53 -15.00
CA PHE A 131 19.67 1.56 -14.27
C PHE A 131 20.82 2.15 -15.09
N ALA A 132 20.73 2.18 -16.43
CA ALA A 132 21.75 2.85 -17.25
C ALA A 132 21.62 4.37 -17.16
N ALA A 133 20.39 4.89 -16.96
CA ALA A 133 20.16 6.30 -16.69
C ALA A 133 20.65 6.76 -15.31
N GLN A 134 20.96 5.83 -14.39
CA GLN A 134 21.40 6.12 -13.03
C GLN A 134 22.61 5.25 -12.61
N PRO A 135 23.83 5.59 -13.07
CA PRO A 135 25.02 4.77 -12.85
C PRO A 135 25.56 4.83 -11.41
N SER A 136 25.08 5.76 -10.58
CA SER A 136 25.51 5.86 -9.17
C SER A 136 24.92 4.76 -8.26
N LEU A 137 23.97 3.98 -8.77
CA LEU A 137 23.32 2.90 -8.03
C LEU A 137 24.07 1.58 -8.21
N ASP A 138 24.40 0.93 -7.10
CA ASP A 138 24.82 -0.46 -7.13
C ASP A 138 23.63 -1.38 -7.39
N LYS A 139 23.64 -2.06 -8.53
CA LYS A 139 22.60 -3.02 -8.93
C LYS A 139 22.52 -4.21 -7.98
N ALA A 140 23.63 -4.64 -7.38
CA ALA A 140 23.63 -5.76 -6.44
C ALA A 140 22.88 -5.37 -5.16
N GLN A 141 23.22 -4.22 -4.57
CA GLN A 141 22.53 -3.67 -3.42
C GLN A 141 21.02 -3.47 -3.67
N ILE A 142 20.62 -2.91 -4.83
CA ILE A 142 19.20 -2.72 -5.14
C ILE A 142 18.46 -4.06 -5.28
N ARG A 143 19.09 -5.08 -5.88
CA ARG A 143 18.50 -6.43 -5.97
C ARG A 143 18.34 -7.07 -4.60
N GLU A 144 19.30 -6.89 -3.70
CA GLU A 144 19.22 -7.36 -2.33
C GLU A 144 18.06 -6.71 -1.59
N ILE A 145 17.93 -5.38 -1.66
CA ILE A 145 16.80 -4.65 -1.06
C ILE A 145 15.47 -5.11 -1.69
N ALA A 146 15.44 -5.29 -3.02
CA ALA A 146 14.27 -5.80 -3.76
C ALA A 146 13.87 -7.23 -3.40
N SER A 147 14.75 -8.02 -2.77
CA SER A 147 14.36 -9.33 -2.21
C SER A 147 13.37 -9.20 -1.03
N GLY A 148 13.25 -8.01 -0.44
CA GLY A 148 12.33 -7.72 0.66
C GLY A 148 12.73 -8.32 2.00
N ARG A 149 13.94 -8.91 2.13
CA ARG A 149 14.45 -9.46 3.41
C ARG A 149 14.47 -8.42 4.53
N PHE A 150 14.82 -7.17 4.21
CA PHE A 150 14.82 -6.05 5.15
C PHE A 150 13.44 -5.85 5.82
N ILE A 151 12.34 -6.15 5.11
CA ILE A 151 10.97 -6.05 5.65
C ILE A 151 10.73 -7.11 6.73
N ALA A 152 11.23 -8.32 6.51
CA ALA A 152 11.11 -9.42 7.47
C ALA A 152 11.98 -9.18 8.72
N ASN A 153 13.15 -8.58 8.54
CA ASN A 153 14.11 -8.30 9.60
C ASN A 153 13.79 -7.01 10.39
N GLY A 154 12.83 -6.20 9.94
CA GLY A 154 12.51 -4.93 10.58
C GLY A 154 13.57 -3.84 10.37
N GLU A 155 14.36 -3.96 9.31
CA GLU A 155 15.46 -3.04 8.98
C GLU A 155 14.95 -1.76 8.30
N ALA A 156 15.76 -0.71 8.34
CA ALA A 156 15.50 0.53 7.65
C ALA A 156 16.16 0.57 6.26
N VAL A 157 15.56 1.30 5.32
CA VAL A 157 16.14 1.61 4.01
C VAL A 157 16.07 3.12 3.80
N LEU A 158 17.20 3.76 3.54
CA LEU A 158 17.28 5.20 3.33
C LEU A 158 17.70 5.48 1.89
N PHE A 159 16.82 6.09 1.10
CA PHE A 159 17.17 6.64 -0.20
C PHE A 159 17.47 8.14 -0.07
N LEU A 160 18.71 8.52 -0.34
CA LEU A 160 19.21 9.90 -0.22
C LEU A 160 19.61 10.43 -1.60
N GLY A 161 19.46 11.72 -1.85
CA GLY A 161 19.93 12.34 -3.10
C GLY A 161 19.05 13.48 -3.61
N PRO A 162 19.46 14.21 -4.66
CA PRO A 162 18.75 15.39 -5.14
C PRO A 162 17.34 15.06 -5.68
N PRO A 163 16.45 16.06 -5.83
CA PRO A 163 15.10 15.83 -6.33
C PRO A 163 15.11 15.29 -7.77
N GLY A 164 14.17 14.38 -8.06
CA GLY A 164 13.96 13.86 -9.42
C GLY A 164 14.91 12.75 -9.87
N VAL A 165 15.80 12.23 -9.01
CA VAL A 165 16.72 11.12 -9.35
C VAL A 165 16.12 9.71 -9.21
N GLY A 166 14.85 9.59 -8.81
CA GLY A 166 14.15 8.31 -8.75
C GLY A 166 14.02 7.65 -7.36
N LYS A 167 14.32 8.35 -6.26
CA LYS A 167 14.20 7.82 -4.88
C LYS A 167 12.82 7.21 -4.57
N THR A 168 11.76 8.02 -4.71
CA THR A 168 10.37 7.56 -4.50
C THR A 168 9.97 6.50 -5.51
N HIS A 169 10.51 6.55 -6.73
CA HIS A 169 10.26 5.51 -7.73
C HIS A 169 10.79 4.16 -7.25
N LEU A 170 12.05 4.10 -6.82
CA LEU A 170 12.65 2.88 -6.28
C LEU A 170 11.91 2.39 -5.03
N ALA A 171 11.55 3.32 -4.13
CA ALA A 171 10.79 2.99 -2.93
C ALA A 171 9.50 2.23 -3.25
N VAL A 172 8.72 2.71 -4.21
CA VAL A 172 7.45 2.08 -4.63
C VAL A 172 7.72 0.78 -5.40
N ALA A 173 8.69 0.79 -6.31
CA ALA A 173 8.99 -0.35 -7.17
C ALA A 173 9.52 -1.57 -6.42
N ILE A 174 10.34 -1.36 -5.39
CA ILE A 174 10.92 -2.43 -4.55
C ILE A 174 9.84 -3.14 -3.74
N VAL A 175 8.80 -2.42 -3.33
CA VAL A 175 7.82 -2.89 -2.35
C VAL A 175 6.46 -3.19 -2.97
N ALA A 176 6.41 -3.22 -4.31
CA ALA A 176 5.26 -3.70 -5.08
C ALA A 176 4.93 -5.14 -4.63
N GLY A 177 3.70 -5.36 -4.15
CA GLY A 177 3.25 -6.67 -3.63
C GLY A 177 3.41 -6.87 -2.11
N TYR A 178 3.87 -5.85 -1.36
CA TYR A 178 3.85 -5.84 0.10
C TYR A 178 2.72 -4.97 0.65
N SER A 179 2.20 -5.34 1.83
CA SER A 179 1.32 -4.46 2.61
C SER A 179 2.16 -3.35 3.22
N VAL A 180 2.06 -2.16 2.64
CA VAL A 180 2.81 -0.98 3.10
C VAL A 180 1.86 0.16 3.45
N LEU A 181 2.30 1.02 4.36
CA LEU A 181 1.67 2.32 4.57
C LEU A 181 2.60 3.38 4.01
N PHE A 182 2.11 4.18 3.07
CA PHE A 182 2.86 5.29 2.48
C PHE A 182 2.36 6.62 3.05
N SER A 183 3.28 7.48 3.49
CA SER A 183 2.95 8.82 3.96
C SER A 183 4.09 9.80 3.67
N PRO A 184 3.81 10.98 3.08
CA PRO A 184 4.77 12.07 3.08
C PRO A 184 5.12 12.48 4.51
N ALA A 185 6.39 12.80 4.76
CA ALA A 185 6.87 13.08 6.11
C ALA A 185 6.12 14.26 6.77
N THR A 186 5.83 15.30 6.00
CA THR A 186 5.05 16.48 6.44
C THR A 186 3.63 16.11 6.86
N THR A 187 2.97 15.23 6.09
CA THR A 187 1.61 14.77 6.39
C THR A 187 1.59 13.85 7.61
N LEU A 188 2.58 12.95 7.72
CA LEU A 188 2.74 12.06 8.86
C LEU A 188 2.87 12.87 10.15
N VAL A 189 3.81 13.82 10.18
CA VAL A 189 4.08 14.65 11.35
C VAL A 189 2.89 15.53 11.70
N ALA A 190 2.26 16.19 10.72
CA ALA A 190 1.06 16.99 10.96
C ALA A 190 -0.10 16.17 11.57
N GLN A 191 -0.27 14.92 11.14
CA GLN A 191 -1.28 14.04 11.71
C GLN A 191 -0.93 13.54 13.12
N LEU A 192 0.35 13.32 13.43
CA LEU A 192 0.79 13.04 14.79
C LEU A 192 0.57 14.25 15.70
N ALA A 193 0.92 15.45 15.26
CA ALA A 193 0.72 16.69 16.00
C ALA A 193 -0.77 16.94 16.29
N LYS A 194 -1.62 16.78 15.27
CA LYS A 194 -3.07 16.87 15.44
C LYS A 194 -3.59 15.82 16.44
N ALA A 195 -3.15 14.56 16.32
CA ALA A 195 -3.57 13.52 17.25
C ALA A 195 -3.09 13.77 18.68
N HIS A 196 -1.92 14.38 18.85
CA HIS A 196 -1.41 14.81 20.15
C HIS A 196 -2.28 15.89 20.79
N ALA A 197 -2.62 16.94 20.02
CA ALA A 197 -3.54 17.99 20.46
C ALA A 197 -4.94 17.44 20.81
N ASP A 198 -5.42 16.44 20.06
CA ASP A 198 -6.72 15.80 20.26
C ASP A 198 -6.70 14.72 21.37
N GLY A 199 -5.57 14.49 22.06
CA GLY A 199 -5.45 13.44 23.08
C GLY A 199 -5.52 11.99 22.55
N ARG A 200 -5.38 11.80 21.24
CA ARG A 200 -5.46 10.51 20.53
C ARG A 200 -4.13 10.08 19.89
N LEU A 201 -3.01 10.57 20.43
CA LEU A 201 -1.67 10.28 19.90
C LEU A 201 -1.42 8.78 19.82
N GLU A 202 -1.83 8.04 20.83
CA GLU A 202 -1.50 6.63 20.98
C GLU A 202 -2.14 5.74 19.91
N GLU A 203 -3.40 6.02 19.59
CA GLU A 203 -4.11 5.40 18.47
C GLU A 203 -3.40 5.70 17.15
N ARG A 204 -2.96 6.96 16.95
CA ARG A 204 -2.27 7.37 15.71
C ARG A 204 -0.88 6.76 15.59
N LEU A 205 -0.12 6.65 16.67
CA LEU A 205 1.18 5.96 16.69
C LEU A 205 1.02 4.48 16.36
N LEU A 206 0.00 3.81 16.92
CA LEU A 206 -0.31 2.41 16.60
C LEU A 206 -0.69 2.22 15.13
N HIS A 207 -1.45 3.15 14.55
CA HIS A 207 -1.77 3.13 13.12
C HIS A 207 -0.51 3.13 12.23
N TYR A 208 0.51 3.92 12.60
CA TYR A 208 1.77 3.97 11.87
C TYR A 208 2.78 2.87 12.26
N ALA A 209 2.67 2.29 13.44
CA ALA A 209 3.56 1.22 13.92
C ALA A 209 3.12 -0.18 13.48
N LYS A 210 1.81 -0.43 13.32
CA LYS A 210 1.26 -1.75 12.98
C LYS A 210 1.65 -2.30 11.58
N PRO A 211 1.75 -1.49 10.51
CA PRO A 211 2.14 -2.00 9.19
C PRO A 211 3.55 -2.60 9.21
N LYS A 212 3.74 -3.72 8.49
CA LYS A 212 5.07 -4.36 8.37
C LYS A 212 6.12 -3.44 7.75
N LEU A 213 5.70 -2.59 6.83
CA LEU A 213 6.54 -1.57 6.22
C LEU A 213 5.83 -0.21 6.23
N LEU A 214 6.53 0.80 6.73
CA LEU A 214 6.14 2.20 6.65
C LEU A 214 7.09 2.93 5.71
N ILE A 215 6.55 3.61 4.70
CA ILE A 215 7.29 4.46 3.79
C ILE A 215 7.06 5.92 4.18
N VAL A 216 8.15 6.62 4.51
CA VAL A 216 8.19 8.04 4.83
C VAL A 216 8.87 8.77 3.67
N ASP A 217 8.08 9.45 2.84
CA ASP A 217 8.59 10.12 1.64
C ASP A 217 8.89 11.60 1.91
N GLU A 218 9.87 12.16 1.20
CA GLU A 218 10.21 13.59 1.21
C GLU A 218 10.65 14.16 2.56
N LEU A 219 11.36 13.37 3.37
CA LEU A 219 11.96 13.88 4.61
C LEU A 219 13.05 14.92 4.28
N GLY A 220 13.02 16.08 4.94
CA GLY A 220 14.04 17.14 4.76
C GLY A 220 13.71 18.23 3.75
N TYR A 221 12.48 18.23 3.20
CA TYR A 221 12.01 19.32 2.34
C TYR A 221 11.59 20.57 3.14
N LEU A 222 10.96 20.37 4.30
CA LEU A 222 10.61 21.42 5.25
C LEU A 222 11.20 21.09 6.62
N PRO A 223 11.70 22.09 7.37
CA PRO A 223 12.09 21.90 8.75
C PRO A 223 10.85 21.58 9.60
N PHE A 224 11.02 20.71 10.58
CA PHE A 224 10.00 20.35 11.54
C PHE A 224 10.05 21.29 12.73
N GLU A 225 8.89 21.49 13.35
CA GLU A 225 8.83 22.08 14.68
C GLU A 225 9.41 21.08 15.71
N PRO A 226 10.01 21.56 16.82
CA PRO A 226 10.65 20.68 17.81
C PRO A 226 9.71 19.59 18.35
N ASP A 227 8.46 19.94 18.68
CA ASP A 227 7.45 18.99 19.15
C ASP A 227 7.16 17.91 18.10
N ALA A 228 7.10 18.32 16.83
CA ALA A 228 6.92 17.43 15.70
C ALA A 228 8.08 16.43 15.54
N ALA A 229 9.31 16.85 15.82
CA ALA A 229 10.47 15.97 15.83
C ALA A 229 10.39 14.94 16.97
N HIS A 230 9.94 15.33 18.17
CA HIS A 230 9.71 14.40 19.27
C HIS A 230 8.63 13.36 18.94
N LEU A 231 7.54 13.76 18.28
CA LEU A 231 6.49 12.84 17.85
C LEU A 231 7.00 11.84 16.80
N PHE A 232 7.81 12.29 15.84
CA PHE A 232 8.45 11.41 14.88
C PHE A 232 9.44 10.44 15.56
N PHE A 233 10.20 10.92 16.55
CA PHE A 233 11.08 10.08 17.35
C PHE A 233 10.33 8.97 18.09
N GLN A 234 9.17 9.25 18.67
CA GLN A 234 8.33 8.23 19.30
C GLN A 234 7.89 7.15 18.30
N LEU A 235 7.54 7.56 17.07
CA LEU A 235 7.19 6.61 16.02
C LEU A 235 8.39 5.72 15.63
N VAL A 236 9.55 6.33 15.38
CA VAL A 236 10.79 5.60 15.05
C VAL A 236 11.13 4.61 16.16
N SER A 237 11.07 5.04 17.42
CA SER A 237 11.36 4.19 18.58
C SER A 237 10.40 3.00 18.72
N ARG A 238 9.13 3.14 18.33
CA ARG A 238 8.18 2.01 18.34
C ARG A 238 8.43 1.01 17.23
N ARG A 239 8.98 1.47 16.10
CA ARG A 239 9.25 0.63 14.93
C ARG A 239 10.64 0.01 14.97
N TYR A 240 11.57 0.60 15.71
CA TYR A 240 12.91 0.08 15.93
C TYR A 240 12.86 -1.41 16.35
N GLU A 241 13.53 -2.26 15.58
CA GLU A 241 13.57 -3.74 15.72
C GLU A 241 12.21 -4.46 15.66
N LYS A 242 11.12 -3.75 15.31
CA LYS A 242 9.75 -4.29 15.29
C LYS A 242 9.06 -4.19 13.94
N GLY A 243 9.46 -3.24 13.09
CA GLY A 243 8.86 -3.04 11.79
C GLY A 243 9.72 -2.18 10.88
N ALA A 244 9.86 -2.62 9.63
CA ALA A 244 10.75 -1.98 8.67
C ALA A 244 10.29 -0.57 8.30
N MET A 245 11.26 0.29 7.99
CA MET A 245 11.02 1.67 7.58
C MET A 245 11.76 1.96 6.29
N LEU A 246 11.11 2.62 5.34
CA LEU A 246 11.77 3.10 4.14
C LEU A 246 11.60 4.61 4.10
N VAL A 247 12.72 5.34 4.12
CA VAL A 247 12.73 6.80 4.14
C VAL A 247 13.35 7.33 2.86
N THR A 248 12.72 8.31 2.23
CA THR A 248 13.35 9.08 1.15
C THR A 248 13.67 10.48 1.65
N SER A 249 14.86 10.99 1.31
CA SER A 249 15.29 12.34 1.67
C SER A 249 16.10 12.99 0.57
N ASN A 250 15.95 14.30 0.43
CA ASN A 250 16.82 15.14 -0.40
C ASN A 250 18.04 15.69 0.34
N ARG A 251 18.16 15.41 1.64
CA ARG A 251 19.22 15.87 2.53
C ARG A 251 20.14 14.71 2.89
N ALA A 252 21.43 14.98 3.04
CA ALA A 252 22.34 14.00 3.63
C ALA A 252 21.98 13.78 5.11
N VAL A 253 22.32 12.60 5.65
CA VAL A 253 22.09 12.25 7.07
C VAL A 253 22.65 13.32 8.03
N GLY A 254 23.84 13.85 7.73
CA GLY A 254 24.47 14.89 8.56
C GLY A 254 23.69 16.22 8.62
N GLU A 255 22.78 16.48 7.67
CA GLU A 255 21.95 17.69 7.66
C GLU A 255 20.67 17.53 8.49
N TRP A 256 20.34 16.32 8.96
CA TRP A 256 19.06 16.05 9.63
C TRP A 256 18.91 16.77 10.98
N GLY A 257 20.01 17.17 11.64
CA GLY A 257 19.95 18.05 12.80
C GLY A 257 19.18 19.34 12.53
N SER A 258 19.40 19.95 11.35
CA SER A 258 18.66 21.15 10.94
C SER A 258 17.21 20.86 10.53
N VAL A 259 16.94 19.66 10.03
CA VAL A 259 15.60 19.25 9.59
C VAL A 259 14.67 19.06 10.78
N PHE A 260 15.16 18.47 11.88
CA PHE A 260 14.36 18.23 13.07
C PHE A 260 14.31 19.41 14.05
N GLY A 261 15.10 20.47 13.83
CA GLY A 261 15.14 21.63 14.72
C GLY A 261 15.84 21.39 16.07
N ASP A 262 16.05 20.12 16.45
CA ASP A 262 16.79 19.69 17.65
C ASP A 262 17.87 18.66 17.26
N PRO A 263 19.16 19.01 17.33
CA PRO A 263 20.27 18.10 17.04
C PRO A 263 20.33 16.86 17.94
N VAL A 264 19.89 16.95 19.20
CA VAL A 264 19.90 15.83 20.15
C VAL A 264 18.85 14.80 19.74
N VAL A 265 17.63 15.26 19.44
CA VAL A 265 16.54 14.39 18.95
C VAL A 265 16.89 13.80 17.59
N ALA A 266 17.45 14.61 16.67
CA ALA A 266 17.92 14.13 15.37
C ALA A 266 18.94 13.00 15.52
N THR A 267 19.91 13.15 16.43
CA THR A 267 20.92 12.12 16.70
C THR A 267 20.27 10.84 17.22
N ALA A 268 19.31 10.95 18.13
CA ALA A 268 18.58 9.79 18.67
C ALA A 268 17.70 9.08 17.64
N ILE A 269 17.12 9.82 16.68
CA ILE A 269 16.39 9.27 15.53
C ILE A 269 17.35 8.52 14.60
N LEU A 270 18.47 9.17 14.26
CA LEU A 270 19.47 8.62 13.34
C LEU A 270 20.12 7.35 13.90
N ASP A 271 20.44 7.33 15.19
CA ASP A 271 20.98 6.16 15.89
C ASP A 271 20.09 4.92 15.66
N ARG A 272 18.77 5.06 15.89
CA ARG A 272 17.80 3.98 15.67
C ARG A 272 17.59 3.64 14.20
N LEU A 273 17.54 4.63 13.32
CA LEU A 273 17.31 4.41 11.89
C LEU A 273 18.53 3.83 11.19
N LEU A 274 19.75 4.08 11.67
CA LEU A 274 20.98 3.69 10.99
C LEU A 274 21.60 2.40 11.54
N HIS A 275 21.27 1.98 12.77
CA HIS A 275 21.83 0.79 13.39
C HIS A 275 21.63 -0.48 12.53
N HIS A 276 20.42 -0.69 12.02
CA HIS A 276 20.09 -1.79 11.11
C HIS A 276 19.49 -1.23 9.83
N SER A 277 20.35 -0.79 8.91
CA SER A 277 19.90 -0.05 7.73
C SER A 277 20.68 -0.29 6.45
N HIS A 278 19.98 -0.07 5.35
CA HIS A 278 20.56 0.03 4.00
C HIS A 278 20.50 1.49 3.56
N VAL A 279 21.65 2.14 3.44
CA VAL A 279 21.74 3.52 2.96
C VAL A 279 22.14 3.52 1.50
N VAL A 280 21.30 4.11 0.65
CA VAL A 280 21.50 4.24 -0.79
C VAL A 280 21.53 5.72 -1.15
N THR A 281 22.69 6.21 -1.57
CA THR A 281 22.86 7.60 -2.03
C THR A 281 22.84 7.66 -3.55
N ILE A 282 21.81 8.29 -4.09
CA ILE A 282 21.59 8.46 -5.53
C ILE A 282 22.13 9.83 -5.96
N ARG A 283 23.01 9.86 -6.95
CA ARG A 283 23.60 11.08 -7.54
C ARG A 283 23.16 11.26 -8.99
N GLY A 284 23.46 12.42 -9.58
CA GLY A 284 23.22 12.65 -11.01
C GLY A 284 21.95 13.46 -11.33
N ASP A 285 21.69 13.59 -12.63
CA ASP A 285 20.67 14.49 -13.16
C ASP A 285 19.24 14.01 -12.89
N SER A 286 18.34 14.97 -12.65
CA SER A 286 16.91 14.70 -12.49
C SER A 286 16.30 14.11 -13.77
N TYR A 287 15.66 12.95 -13.61
CA TYR A 287 14.94 12.24 -14.66
C TYR A 287 13.81 13.09 -15.24
N ARG A 288 13.08 13.80 -14.37
CA ARG A 288 11.98 14.72 -14.76
C ARG A 288 12.47 15.86 -15.65
N LEU A 289 13.66 16.39 -15.37
CA LEU A 289 14.29 17.45 -16.17
C LEU A 289 14.80 16.91 -17.51
N ARG A 290 15.36 15.69 -17.55
CA ARG A 290 15.76 15.02 -18.79
C ARG A 290 14.57 14.76 -19.72
N GLU A 291 13.43 14.34 -19.17
CA GLU A 291 12.20 14.12 -19.94
C GLU A 291 11.66 15.43 -20.55
N LYS A 292 11.68 16.54 -19.78
CA LYS A 292 11.33 17.87 -20.28
C LYS A 292 12.32 18.45 -21.29
N ARG A 293 13.61 18.13 -21.20
CA ARG A 293 14.61 18.46 -22.22
C ARG A 293 14.34 17.69 -23.52
N ARG A 294 13.97 16.40 -23.40
CA ARG A 294 13.60 15.55 -24.55
C ARG A 294 12.32 16.03 -25.24
N SER A 295 11.37 16.61 -24.50
CA SER A 295 10.17 17.23 -25.07
C SER A 295 10.36 18.68 -25.55
N GLY A 296 11.59 19.22 -25.51
CA GLY A 296 11.92 20.56 -26.02
C GLY A 296 11.54 21.73 -25.12
N LEU A 297 11.01 21.48 -23.91
CA LEU A 297 10.57 22.53 -22.98
C LEU A 297 11.71 23.19 -22.20
N LEU A 298 12.91 22.61 -22.19
CA LEU A 298 14.09 23.14 -21.51
C LEU A 298 15.31 23.07 -22.42
N GLN A 299 15.93 24.22 -22.68
CA GLN A 299 17.24 24.30 -23.34
C GLN A 299 18.36 24.02 -22.32
N LYS A 300 19.46 23.43 -22.80
CA LYS A 300 20.68 23.15 -22.02
C LYS A 300 21.19 24.47 -21.41
N PRO A 301 21.58 24.52 -20.12
CA PRO A 301 22.25 25.69 -19.59
C PRO A 301 23.51 25.94 -20.42
N ALA A 302 23.68 27.16 -20.94
CA ALA A 302 24.92 27.57 -21.57
C ALA A 302 26.06 27.37 -20.56
N ALA A 303 27.14 26.73 -20.99
CA ALA A 303 28.32 26.57 -20.15
C ALA A 303 28.77 27.96 -19.68
N ALA A 304 28.93 28.15 -18.38
CA ALA A 304 29.42 29.40 -17.82
C ALA A 304 30.80 29.70 -18.47
N PRO A 305 31.04 30.95 -18.93
CA PRO A 305 32.35 31.31 -19.46
C PRO A 305 33.39 31.11 -18.37
N GLN A 306 34.43 30.34 -18.69
CA GLN A 306 35.58 30.17 -17.78
C GLN A 306 36.21 31.54 -17.53
N PRO A 307 36.59 31.86 -16.29
CA PRO A 307 37.28 33.12 -16.01
C PRO A 307 38.63 33.11 -16.73
N THR A 308 38.75 33.99 -17.73
CA THR A 308 40.02 34.29 -18.40
C THR A 308 40.99 34.76 -17.33
N THR A 309 42.00 33.95 -17.03
CA THR A 309 43.12 34.37 -16.20
C THR A 309 43.99 35.28 -17.05
N ALA A 310 44.15 36.53 -16.64
CA ALA A 310 45.10 37.50 -17.18
C ALA A 310 46.05 37.91 -16.05
#